data_AF-A0A1U8PB44-F1
#
_entry.id   AF-A0A1U8PB44-F1
#
_cell.length_a   1.000
_cell.length_b   1.000
_cell.length_c   1.000
_cell.angle_alpha   90.00
_cell.angle_beta   90.00
_cell.angle_gamma   90.00
#
_symmetry.space_group_name_H-M   'P 1'
#
loop_
_entity.id
_entity.type
_entity.pdbx_description
1 polymer ?
#
loop_
_entity_poly.entity_id
_entity_poly.type
_entity_poly.pdbx_seq_one_letter_code
_entity_poly.pdbx_strand_id
1 'polypeptide(L)'
;MAFSVGFRFNLLGKPQSSLIPSVSSISFAVSSFSANNVVFDGFKKHNNSITQTRASAEGLPSELAEDSKFVPLNADDPTYGPPALLLLGFEVSEAEKIRQFLKELDGDFMEIIYCTEDMINGSLWEAVNTRQPNLEQVKIAKSLPRICFFSGLSGEEMMMFIDAFPETGLEPAVFAALVPNSADKPVAELIDEIMGDHEMLTAQQSGST
;
A
#
# COMPACT_ATOMS: atom_id res chain seq x y z
N MET A 1 -42.28 8.12 48.54
CA MET A 1 -41.17 7.87 47.58
C MET A 1 -40.05 7.22 48.38
N ALA A 2 -40.17 5.92 48.69
CA ALA A 2 -39.49 4.79 48.01
C ALA A 2 -37.95 4.96 48.04
N PHE A 3 -37.26 4.61 49.15
CA PHE A 3 -36.62 3.31 49.52
C PHE A 3 -35.57 2.82 48.48
N SER A 4 -34.46 2.15 48.77
CA SER A 4 -33.52 1.94 49.89
C SER A 4 -32.51 0.89 49.40
N VAL A 5 -31.30 0.86 49.98
CA VAL A 5 -30.36 -0.28 50.16
C VAL A 5 -29.75 -0.98 48.92
N GLY A 6 -28.41 -1.08 48.92
CA GLY A 6 -27.64 -1.96 48.03
C GLY A 6 -27.49 -3.39 48.57
N PHE A 7 -27.12 -4.34 47.71
CA PHE A 7 -26.71 -5.68 48.14
C PHE A 7 -25.61 -6.24 47.25
N ARG A 8 -24.57 -6.80 47.90
CA ARG A 8 -23.66 -7.79 47.31
C ARG A 8 -24.35 -9.15 47.30
N PHE A 9 -24.11 -9.96 46.26
CA PHE A 9 -24.33 -11.40 46.31
C PHE A 9 -23.07 -12.18 45.93
N ASN A 10 -22.79 -13.18 46.75
CA ASN A 10 -21.76 -14.21 46.61
C ASN A 10 -22.35 -15.48 45.96
N LEU A 11 -21.44 -16.30 45.40
CA LEU A 11 -21.40 -17.77 45.34
C LEU A 11 -22.49 -18.62 44.66
N LEU A 12 -21.97 -19.49 43.78
CA LEU A 12 -22.14 -20.96 43.71
C LEU A 12 -23.48 -21.56 43.25
N GLY A 13 -23.44 -22.19 42.07
CA GLY A 13 -24.42 -23.19 41.62
C GLY A 13 -24.05 -23.83 40.28
N LYS A 14 -23.49 -25.05 40.31
CA LYS A 14 -23.55 -26.10 39.27
C LYS A 14 -24.54 -27.18 39.78
N PRO A 15 -24.98 -28.20 39.01
CA PRO A 15 -24.89 -28.47 37.56
C PRO A 15 -26.25 -28.91 36.92
N GLN A 16 -26.32 -29.07 35.60
CA GLN A 16 -26.65 -30.32 34.88
C GLN A 16 -26.92 -30.08 33.38
N SER A 17 -26.71 -31.16 32.63
CA SER A 17 -26.49 -31.36 31.20
C SER A 17 -27.68 -31.16 30.25
N SER A 18 -27.40 -30.69 29.02
CA SER A 18 -27.87 -31.34 27.78
C SER A 18 -27.12 -30.85 26.51
N LEU A 19 -26.45 -31.81 25.84
CA LEU A 19 -26.38 -32.11 24.39
C LEU A 19 -26.15 -30.97 23.34
N ILE A 20 -24.90 -30.92 22.81
CA ILE A 20 -24.37 -30.82 21.40
C ILE A 20 -25.11 -29.98 20.31
N PRO A 21 -24.44 -29.38 19.26
CA PRO A 21 -23.07 -29.65 18.80
C PRO A 21 -22.15 -28.47 18.40
N SER A 22 -20.85 -28.78 18.50
CA SER A 22 -19.70 -28.38 17.68
C SER A 22 -19.85 -27.24 16.66
N VAL A 23 -19.21 -26.11 16.94
CA VAL A 23 -18.62 -25.23 15.91
C VAL A 23 -17.20 -24.90 16.36
N SER A 24 -16.26 -25.09 15.44
CA SER A 24 -14.82 -24.98 15.64
C SER A 24 -14.42 -23.58 16.12
N SER A 25 -13.82 -23.49 17.30
CA SER A 25 -13.11 -22.30 17.75
C SER A 25 -11.81 -22.19 16.96
N ILE A 26 -11.73 -21.26 16.02
CA ILE A 26 -10.45 -20.77 15.53
C ILE A 26 -9.88 -19.90 16.65
N SER A 27 -8.94 -20.48 17.40
CA SER A 27 -8.08 -19.72 18.29
C SER A 27 -7.18 -18.85 17.43
N PHE A 28 -7.51 -17.56 17.30
CA PHE A 28 -6.48 -16.59 16.93
C PHE A 28 -5.57 -16.45 18.13
N ALA A 29 -4.44 -17.16 18.09
CA ALA A 29 -3.32 -16.85 18.95
C ALA A 29 -2.89 -15.42 18.61
N VAL A 30 -3.20 -14.48 19.52
CA VAL A 30 -2.48 -13.21 19.59
C VAL A 30 -1.04 -13.58 19.92
N SER A 31 -0.21 -13.67 18.88
CA SER A 31 1.22 -13.53 19.06
C SER A 31 1.45 -12.11 19.52
N SER A 32 1.65 -11.92 20.82
CA SER A 32 2.31 -10.72 21.33
C SER A 32 3.70 -10.70 20.71
N PHE A 33 3.88 -9.93 19.64
CA PHE A 33 5.20 -9.65 19.13
C PHE A 33 5.91 -8.74 20.13
N SER A 34 6.90 -9.35 20.77
CA SER A 34 7.91 -8.69 21.57
C SER A 34 8.51 -7.54 20.77
N ALA A 35 8.49 -6.34 21.36
CA ALA A 35 9.15 -5.15 20.84
C ALA A 35 10.64 -5.43 20.60
N ASN A 36 10.98 -5.76 19.36
CA ASN A 36 12.34 -5.65 18.89
C ASN A 36 12.49 -4.21 18.39
N ASN A 37 13.29 -3.42 19.13
CA ASN A 37 13.81 -2.15 18.66
C ASN A 37 14.57 -2.40 17.36
N VAL A 38 13.91 -2.27 16.21
CA VAL A 38 14.58 -2.01 14.96
C VAL A 38 15.02 -0.56 15.04
N VAL A 39 16.31 -0.37 15.30
CA VAL A 39 16.95 0.93 15.21
C VAL A 39 16.84 1.35 13.74
N PHE A 40 15.96 2.31 13.49
CA PHE A 40 15.73 2.93 12.20
C PHE A 40 16.94 3.79 11.85
N ASP A 41 17.82 3.29 10.98
CA ASP A 41 18.88 4.11 10.37
C ASP A 41 18.21 4.87 9.21
N GLY A 42 17.89 6.14 9.47
CA GLY A 42 17.08 6.97 8.57
C GLY A 42 17.65 7.15 7.16
N PHE A 43 16.78 7.62 6.27
CA PHE A 43 17.01 7.87 4.84
C PHE A 43 18.33 8.63 4.57
N LYS A 44 19.41 7.86 4.37
CA LYS A 44 20.72 8.40 4.00
C LYS A 44 20.89 8.31 2.49
N LYS A 45 20.76 9.47 1.87
CA LYS A 45 21.10 9.73 0.47
C LYS A 45 22.55 9.34 0.17
N HIS A 46 22.76 8.21 -0.50
CA HIS A 46 24.05 7.81 -1.04
C HIS A 46 24.04 7.95 -2.57
N ASN A 47 24.85 8.90 -3.07
CA ASN A 47 25.08 9.08 -4.50
C ASN A 47 26.22 8.14 -4.93
N ASN A 48 25.99 7.26 -5.90
CA ASN A 48 27.09 6.65 -6.66
C ASN A 48 26.68 6.41 -8.14
N SER A 49 27.64 6.68 -9.03
CA SER A 49 27.45 6.90 -10.46
C SER A 49 28.14 5.82 -11.30
N ILE A 50 27.38 5.28 -12.27
CA ILE A 50 27.75 4.86 -13.65
C ILE A 50 28.72 3.66 -13.82
N THR A 51 28.30 2.62 -14.57
CA THR A 51 28.86 2.31 -15.92
C THR A 51 28.12 1.17 -16.66
N GLN A 52 27.94 1.41 -17.96
CA GLN A 52 27.28 0.64 -19.01
C GLN A 52 28.20 -0.45 -19.59
N THR A 53 27.65 -1.58 -20.04
CA THR A 53 28.28 -2.42 -21.09
C THR A 53 27.26 -3.04 -22.04
N ARG A 54 27.68 -3.12 -23.31
CA ARG A 54 26.96 -3.40 -24.57
C ARG A 54 27.28 -4.81 -25.09
N ALA A 55 26.35 -5.37 -25.90
CA ALA A 55 26.49 -6.37 -27.02
C ALA A 55 25.60 -7.63 -26.79
N SER A 56 25.00 -8.35 -27.76
CA SER A 56 24.71 -8.26 -29.21
C SER A 56 23.94 -9.55 -29.62
N ALA A 57 23.21 -9.51 -30.75
CA ALA A 57 22.83 -10.61 -31.69
C ALA A 57 21.44 -11.32 -31.59
N GLU A 58 20.59 -10.98 -32.58
CA GLU A 58 19.78 -11.79 -33.52
C GLU A 58 18.84 -12.96 -33.08
N GLY A 59 17.53 -12.81 -33.37
CA GLY A 59 16.77 -13.76 -34.22
C GLY A 59 15.52 -14.51 -33.70
N LEU A 60 14.32 -14.01 -34.09
CA LEU A 60 13.00 -14.71 -34.32
C LEU A 60 12.14 -15.14 -33.10
N PRO A 61 10.80 -15.33 -33.22
CA PRO A 61 9.75 -14.62 -33.98
C PRO A 61 8.72 -13.93 -33.05
N SER A 62 8.27 -12.71 -33.34
CA SER A 62 7.33 -11.97 -32.46
C SER A 62 5.87 -12.33 -32.74
N GLU A 63 5.42 -13.49 -32.27
CA GLU A 63 4.00 -13.78 -32.02
C GLU A 63 3.72 -13.65 -30.52
N LEU A 64 2.89 -12.66 -30.15
CA LEU A 64 2.21 -12.51 -28.85
C LEU A 64 3.07 -12.78 -27.60
N ALA A 65 4.23 -12.14 -27.50
CA ALA A 65 4.68 -11.68 -26.18
C ALA A 65 3.91 -10.39 -25.93
N GLU A 66 2.80 -10.48 -25.20
CA GLU A 66 2.36 -9.34 -24.39
C GLU A 66 3.61 -8.94 -23.59
N ASP A 67 4.27 -7.85 -24.01
CA ASP A 67 5.39 -7.26 -23.27
C ASP A 67 4.85 -7.00 -21.88
N SER A 68 5.09 -7.92 -20.96
CA SER A 68 4.73 -7.77 -19.56
C SER A 68 5.60 -6.62 -19.06
N LYS A 69 5.03 -5.43 -19.23
CA LYS A 69 5.62 -4.12 -18.98
C LYS A 69 5.86 -3.91 -17.49
N PHE A 70 5.34 -4.82 -16.69
CA PHE A 70 5.50 -4.90 -15.25
C PHE A 70 6.90 -5.38 -14.89
N VAL A 71 7.69 -4.43 -14.43
CA VAL A 71 8.94 -4.71 -13.72
C VAL A 71 8.56 -4.72 -12.24
N PRO A 72 8.73 -5.84 -11.50
CA PRO A 72 8.55 -5.83 -10.05
C PRO A 72 9.36 -4.71 -9.43
N LEU A 73 8.82 -4.07 -8.39
CA LEU A 73 9.61 -3.10 -7.63
C LEU A 73 10.83 -3.81 -7.05
N ASN A 74 11.99 -3.16 -7.10
CA ASN A 74 13.24 -3.68 -6.55
C ASN A 74 13.92 -2.63 -5.67
N ALA A 75 14.71 -3.08 -4.71
CA ALA A 75 15.47 -2.21 -3.82
C ALA A 75 16.46 -1.29 -4.56
N ASP A 76 16.99 -1.76 -5.69
CA ASP A 76 17.98 -1.05 -6.50
C ASP A 76 17.36 -0.02 -7.47
N ASP A 77 16.03 0.16 -7.45
CA ASP A 77 15.36 1.09 -8.38
C ASP A 77 15.75 2.55 -8.09
N PRO A 78 16.11 3.32 -9.13
CA PRO A 78 16.51 4.71 -8.97
C PRO A 78 15.32 5.60 -8.63
N THR A 79 15.59 6.65 -7.86
CA THR A 79 14.58 7.66 -7.54
C THR A 79 14.18 8.49 -8.77
N TYR A 80 12.88 8.67 -8.99
CA TYR A 80 12.34 9.50 -10.07
C TYR A 80 11.10 10.29 -9.62
N GLY A 81 11.00 11.55 -10.05
CA GLY A 81 9.91 12.46 -9.72
C GLY A 81 10.04 13.21 -8.39
N PRO A 82 9.06 14.07 -8.06
CA PRO A 82 9.00 14.77 -6.77
C PRO A 82 8.65 13.80 -5.62
N PRO A 83 9.10 14.03 -4.38
CA PRO A 83 8.73 13.19 -3.24
C PRO A 83 7.23 13.33 -2.93
N ALA A 84 6.45 12.35 -3.37
CA ALA A 84 5.00 12.39 -3.28
C ALA A 84 4.40 10.97 -3.22
N LEU A 85 3.23 10.89 -2.59
CA LEU A 85 2.42 9.68 -2.47
C LEU A 85 1.04 9.95 -3.07
N LEU A 86 0.78 9.41 -4.26
CA LEU A 86 -0.53 9.53 -4.90
C LEU A 86 -1.41 8.34 -4.54
N LEU A 87 -2.52 8.63 -3.87
CA LEU A 87 -3.44 7.67 -3.28
C LEU A 87 -4.74 7.55 -4.10
N LEU A 88 -5.02 6.36 -4.61
CA LEU A 88 -6.25 6.01 -5.33
C LEU A 88 -7.11 5.08 -4.48
N GLY A 89 -8.42 5.33 -4.42
CA GLY A 89 -9.35 4.47 -3.67
C GLY A 89 -9.25 4.59 -2.14
N PHE A 90 -8.46 5.55 -1.64
CA PHE A 90 -8.35 5.86 -0.21
C PHE A 90 -9.34 6.95 0.21
N GLU A 91 -9.75 6.91 1.47
CA GLU A 91 -10.63 7.91 2.06
C GLU A 91 -9.86 9.00 2.82
N VAL A 92 -10.50 10.18 2.98
CA VAL A 92 -9.98 11.27 3.80
C VAL A 92 -9.79 10.82 5.26
N SER A 93 -10.67 9.96 5.77
CA SER A 93 -10.60 9.40 7.13
C SER A 93 -9.31 8.61 7.39
N GLU A 94 -8.66 8.12 6.33
CA GLU A 94 -7.41 7.35 6.41
C GLU A 94 -6.16 8.26 6.38
N ALA A 95 -6.34 9.55 6.05
CA ALA A 95 -5.24 10.51 5.95
C ALA A 95 -4.39 10.57 7.21
N GLU A 96 -5.02 10.56 8.39
CA GLU A 96 -4.31 10.64 9.67
C GLU A 96 -3.43 9.43 9.91
N LYS A 97 -3.92 8.23 9.56
CA LYS A 97 -3.16 6.98 9.68
C LYS A 97 -1.98 6.97 8.72
N ILE A 98 -2.19 7.36 7.47
CA ILE A 98 -1.12 7.41 6.46
C ILE A 98 -0.07 8.46 6.83
N ARG A 99 -0.49 9.63 7.34
CA ARG A 99 0.44 10.66 7.85
C ARG A 99 1.26 10.16 9.03
N GLN A 100 0.61 9.51 9.99
CA GLN A 100 1.29 8.94 11.15
C GLN A 100 2.27 7.83 10.74
N PHE A 101 1.88 6.98 9.79
CA PHE A 101 2.73 5.94 9.24
C PHE A 101 3.95 6.51 8.51
N LEU A 102 3.75 7.52 7.65
CA LEU A 102 4.86 8.22 7.00
C LEU A 102 5.81 8.81 8.03
N LYS A 103 5.31 9.39 9.12
CA LYS A 103 6.14 9.93 10.20
C LYS A 103 6.99 8.89 10.91
N GLU A 104 6.42 7.70 11.16
CA GLU A 104 7.13 6.60 11.80
C GLU A 104 8.28 6.08 10.93
N LEU A 105 8.13 6.18 9.61
CA LEU A 105 9.15 5.87 8.64
C LEU A 105 10.03 7.08 8.29
N ASP A 106 10.01 8.19 9.02
CA ASP A 106 10.71 9.46 8.68
C ASP A 106 10.39 10.03 7.26
N GLY A 107 9.25 9.63 6.68
CA GLY A 107 8.73 9.99 5.36
C GLY A 107 7.90 11.28 5.33
N ASP A 108 7.94 12.09 6.39
CA ASP A 108 7.19 13.36 6.54
C ASP A 108 7.46 14.39 5.43
N PHE A 109 8.54 14.20 4.66
CA PHE A 109 8.90 15.05 3.54
C PHE A 109 8.07 14.79 2.27
N MET A 110 7.29 13.70 2.24
CA MET A 110 6.44 13.35 1.11
C MET A 110 5.14 14.13 1.11
N GLU A 111 4.72 14.61 -0.07
CA GLU A 111 3.40 15.21 -0.26
C GLU A 111 2.35 14.11 -0.48
N ILE A 112 1.32 14.05 0.38
CA ILE A 112 0.19 13.14 0.20
C ILE A 112 -0.83 13.79 -0.74
N ILE A 113 -1.16 13.10 -1.82
CA ILE A 113 -2.07 13.57 -2.86
C ILE A 113 -3.17 12.52 -3.05
N TYR A 114 -4.44 12.93 -2.96
CA TYR A 114 -5.55 12.06 -3.30
C TYR A 114 -5.91 12.19 -4.77
N CYS A 115 -6.13 11.06 -5.45
CA CYS A 115 -6.57 11.08 -6.84
C CYS A 115 -7.98 11.69 -6.95
N THR A 116 -8.12 12.70 -7.80
CA THR A 116 -9.40 13.33 -8.13
C THR A 116 -9.90 12.87 -9.49
N GLU A 117 -11.19 13.06 -9.77
CA GLU A 117 -11.77 12.65 -11.06
C GLU A 117 -11.06 13.32 -12.27
N ASP A 118 -10.62 14.56 -12.10
CA ASP A 118 -9.91 15.31 -13.13
C ASP A 118 -8.51 14.74 -13.44
N MET A 119 -7.88 14.08 -12.45
CA MET A 119 -6.53 13.50 -12.59
C MET A 119 -6.53 12.17 -13.33
N ILE A 120 -7.67 11.46 -13.38
CA ILE A 120 -7.78 10.12 -13.98
C ILE A 120 -7.40 10.14 -15.48
N ASN A 121 -7.84 11.17 -16.20
CA ASN A 121 -7.58 11.32 -17.63
C ASN A 121 -6.26 12.08 -17.91
N GLY A 122 -5.65 12.66 -16.87
CA GLY A 122 -4.36 13.35 -16.95
C GLY A 122 -3.19 12.38 -16.75
N SER A 123 -1.97 12.86 -17.00
CA SER A 123 -0.79 12.01 -16.86
C SER A 123 -0.44 11.75 -15.40
N LEU A 124 0.22 10.62 -15.12
CA LEU A 124 0.70 10.32 -13.76
C LEU A 124 1.67 11.40 -13.27
N TRP A 125 2.51 11.95 -14.15
CA TRP A 125 3.40 13.04 -13.83
C TRP A 125 2.66 14.29 -13.35
N GLU A 126 1.60 14.71 -14.05
CA GLU A 126 0.78 15.85 -13.64
C GLU A 126 0.10 15.57 -12.30
N ALA A 127 -0.39 14.35 -12.10
CA ALA A 127 -1.04 13.93 -10.87
C ALA A 127 -0.13 14.07 -9.65
N VAL A 128 1.11 13.57 -9.70
CA VAL A 128 2.05 13.65 -8.57
C VAL A 128 2.61 15.04 -8.31
N ASN A 129 2.50 15.96 -9.28
CA ASN A 129 2.93 17.35 -9.15
C ASN A 129 1.78 18.29 -8.70
N THR A 130 0.59 17.74 -8.48
CA THR A 130 -0.58 18.50 -8.06
C THR A 130 -0.49 18.87 -6.59
N ARG A 131 -0.66 20.17 -6.29
CA ARG A 131 -0.72 20.65 -4.90
C ARG A 131 -2.14 20.67 -4.37
N GLN A 132 -2.37 20.02 -3.25
CA GLN A 132 -3.68 19.95 -2.60
C GLN A 132 -3.64 20.68 -1.24
N PRO A 133 -4.02 21.98 -1.20
CA PRO A 133 -3.87 22.78 0.02
C PRO A 133 -4.76 22.32 1.18
N ASN A 134 -5.87 21.64 0.91
CA ASN A 134 -6.75 21.07 1.94
C ASN A 134 -7.30 19.72 1.49
N LEU A 135 -6.80 18.63 2.08
CA LEU A 135 -7.17 17.25 1.74
C LEU A 135 -8.65 16.94 2.03
N GLU A 136 -9.29 17.64 2.97
CA GLU A 136 -10.70 17.41 3.34
C GLU A 136 -11.69 17.96 2.29
N GLN A 137 -11.24 18.92 1.47
CA GLN A 137 -12.06 19.58 0.47
C GLN A 137 -11.82 19.04 -0.95
N VAL A 138 -10.88 18.10 -1.09
CA VAL A 138 -10.55 17.48 -2.37
C VAL A 138 -11.71 16.60 -2.82
N LYS A 139 -12.11 16.73 -4.09
CA LYS A 139 -13.08 15.85 -4.72
C LYS A 139 -12.41 14.54 -5.10
N ILE A 140 -12.21 13.68 -4.11
CA ILE A 140 -11.59 12.38 -4.30
C ILE A 140 -12.46 11.54 -5.26
N ALA A 141 -11.81 10.97 -6.26
CA ALA A 141 -12.46 10.05 -7.18
C ALA A 141 -12.97 8.82 -6.42
N LYS A 142 -14.23 8.45 -6.69
CA LYS A 142 -14.86 7.28 -6.07
C LYS A 142 -14.71 6.05 -6.95
N SER A 143 -14.85 4.88 -6.34
CA SER A 143 -14.88 3.59 -7.05
C SER A 143 -13.60 3.27 -7.83
N LEU A 144 -12.46 3.78 -7.38
CA LEU A 144 -11.15 3.38 -7.87
C LEU A 144 -10.61 2.21 -7.04
N PRO A 145 -9.80 1.32 -7.64
CA PRO A 145 -9.05 0.33 -6.88
C PRO A 145 -8.06 1.01 -5.93
N ARG A 146 -7.70 0.32 -4.84
CA ARG A 146 -6.69 0.78 -3.89
C ARG A 146 -5.30 0.65 -4.49
N ILE A 147 -4.80 1.75 -5.05
CA ILE A 147 -3.45 1.84 -5.62
C ILE A 147 -2.72 3.00 -4.96
N CYS A 148 -1.45 2.76 -4.62
CA CYS A 148 -0.55 3.75 -4.07
C CYS A 148 0.64 3.92 -5.03
N PHE A 149 0.77 5.11 -5.61
CA PHE A 149 1.91 5.45 -6.46
C PHE A 149 2.98 6.19 -5.67
N PHE A 150 4.19 5.62 -5.65
CA PHE A 150 5.38 6.25 -5.10
C PHE A 150 6.04 7.15 -6.13
N SER A 151 6.39 8.36 -5.72
CA SER A 151 7.20 9.29 -6.49
C SER A 151 8.31 9.83 -5.61
N GLY A 152 9.52 9.94 -6.16
CA GLY A 152 10.66 10.50 -5.45
C GLY A 152 11.20 9.65 -4.30
N LEU A 153 10.89 8.34 -4.26
CA LEU A 153 11.50 7.36 -3.35
C LEU A 153 12.49 6.45 -4.09
N SER A 154 13.51 5.95 -3.39
CA SER A 154 14.34 4.85 -3.85
C SER A 154 13.64 3.51 -3.70
N GLY A 155 14.14 2.49 -4.40
CA GLY A 155 13.67 1.12 -4.25
C GLY A 155 13.64 0.61 -2.81
N GLU A 156 14.71 0.85 -2.05
CA GLU A 156 14.82 0.47 -0.63
C GLU A 156 13.72 1.14 0.20
N GLU A 157 13.48 2.43 -0.01
CA GLU A 157 12.45 3.20 0.70
C GLU A 157 11.04 2.69 0.38
N MET A 158 10.78 2.36 -0.89
CA MET A 158 9.53 1.75 -1.33
C MET A 158 9.31 0.38 -0.69
N MET A 159 10.32 -0.48 -0.65
CA MET A 159 10.23 -1.80 -0.02
C MET A 159 9.95 -1.70 1.48
N MET A 160 10.65 -0.81 2.20
CA MET A 160 10.38 -0.57 3.61
C MET A 160 8.94 -0.10 3.87
N PHE A 161 8.42 0.81 3.02
CA PHE A 161 7.03 1.24 3.12
C PHE A 161 6.07 0.08 2.91
N ILE A 162 6.27 -0.73 1.86
CA ILE A 162 5.41 -1.85 1.51
C ILE A 162 5.38 -2.89 2.65
N ASP A 163 6.54 -3.24 3.20
CA ASP A 163 6.67 -4.24 4.27
C ASP A 163 6.01 -3.78 5.58
N ALA A 164 6.07 -2.47 5.89
CA ALA A 164 5.50 -1.90 7.11
C ALA A 164 4.02 -1.50 6.95
N PHE A 165 3.49 -1.39 5.73
CA PHE A 165 2.12 -0.95 5.46
C PHE A 165 1.03 -1.81 6.16
N PRO A 166 1.14 -3.14 6.28
CA PRO A 166 0.16 -3.96 7.00
C PRO A 166 -0.04 -3.57 8.47
N GLU A 167 0.99 -3.03 9.12
CA GLU A 167 0.95 -2.62 10.53
C GLU A 167 0.03 -1.41 10.77
N THR A 168 -0.31 -0.66 9.71
CA THR A 168 -1.25 0.46 9.78
C THR A 168 -2.69 0.01 10.06
N GLY A 169 -3.00 -1.27 9.82
CA GLY A 169 -4.36 -1.81 9.85
C GLY A 169 -5.30 -1.22 8.80
N LEU A 170 -4.75 -0.57 7.77
CA LEU A 170 -5.48 -0.15 6.57
C LEU A 170 -5.79 -1.36 5.67
N GLU A 171 -6.76 -1.20 4.77
CA GLU A 171 -6.98 -2.22 3.76
C GLU A 171 -5.76 -2.34 2.82
N PRO A 172 -5.44 -3.55 2.33
CA PRO A 172 -4.35 -3.75 1.40
C PRO A 172 -4.46 -2.87 0.16
N ALA A 173 -3.31 -2.45 -0.36
CA ALA A 173 -3.22 -1.65 -1.57
C ALA A 173 -2.21 -2.28 -2.54
N VAL A 174 -2.41 -2.01 -3.83
CA VAL A 174 -1.41 -2.31 -4.86
C VAL A 174 -0.43 -1.14 -4.93
N PHE A 175 0.85 -1.46 -5.04
CA PHE A 175 1.91 -0.45 -5.03
C PHE A 175 2.58 -0.36 -6.39
N ALA A 176 2.82 0.86 -6.84
CA ALA A 176 3.51 1.13 -8.09
C ALA A 176 4.42 2.35 -7.96
N ALA A 177 5.47 2.41 -8.78
CA ALA A 177 6.38 3.56 -8.82
C ALA A 177 6.10 4.43 -10.05
N LEU A 178 6.22 5.74 -9.87
CA LEU A 178 6.40 6.67 -10.97
C LEU A 178 7.77 6.43 -11.59
N VAL A 179 7.79 6.05 -12.86
CA VAL A 179 9.01 5.86 -13.64
C VAL A 179 8.89 6.63 -14.96
N PRO A 180 9.99 6.94 -15.65
CA PRO A 180 9.94 7.69 -16.91
C PRO A 180 8.99 7.10 -17.97
N ASN A 181 8.81 5.78 -17.97
CA ASN A 181 7.96 5.07 -18.91
C ASN A 181 6.45 5.17 -18.59
N SER A 182 6.08 5.45 -17.33
CA SER A 182 4.69 5.63 -16.89
C SER A 182 4.31 7.09 -16.71
N ALA A 183 5.30 8.00 -16.63
CA ALA A 183 5.10 9.41 -16.32
C ALA A 183 4.07 10.11 -17.23
N ASP A 184 4.16 9.92 -18.55
CA ASP A 184 3.28 10.57 -19.52
C ASP A 184 1.98 9.80 -19.80
N LYS A 185 1.83 8.60 -19.23
CA LYS A 185 0.60 7.82 -19.41
C LYS A 185 -0.53 8.37 -18.57
N PRO A 186 -1.79 8.28 -19.05
CA PRO A 186 -2.93 8.65 -18.24
C PRO A 186 -3.10 7.69 -17.06
N VAL A 187 -3.54 8.23 -15.91
CA VAL A 187 -3.74 7.43 -14.69
C VAL A 187 -4.76 6.30 -14.92
N ALA A 188 -5.79 6.52 -15.74
CA ALA A 188 -6.75 5.49 -16.14
C ALA A 188 -6.10 4.25 -16.75
N GLU A 189 -5.19 4.43 -17.71
CA GLU A 189 -4.50 3.31 -18.35
C GLU A 189 -3.61 2.56 -17.36
N LEU A 190 -2.94 3.29 -16.46
CA LEU A 190 -2.11 2.68 -15.43
C LEU A 190 -2.93 1.88 -14.42
N ILE A 191 -4.14 2.33 -14.08
CA ILE A 191 -5.05 1.57 -13.22
C ILE A 191 -5.35 0.21 -13.85
N ASP A 192 -5.76 0.21 -15.12
CA ASP A 192 -6.12 -1.03 -15.83
C ASP A 192 -4.91 -1.97 -15.98
N GLU A 193 -3.73 -1.43 -16.34
CA GLU A 193 -2.49 -2.19 -16.46
C GLU A 193 -2.10 -2.85 -15.11
N ILE A 194 -2.01 -2.04 -14.05
CA ILE A 194 -1.55 -2.51 -12.74
C ILE A 194 -2.50 -3.53 -12.13
N MET A 195 -3.82 -3.30 -12.24
CA MET A 195 -4.80 -4.23 -11.69
C MET A 195 -4.86 -5.53 -12.51
N GLY A 196 -4.75 -5.45 -13.84
CA GLY A 196 -4.66 -6.63 -14.69
C GLY A 196 -3.46 -7.51 -14.33
N ASP A 197 -2.30 -6.89 -14.13
CA ASP A 197 -1.09 -7.60 -13.71
C ASP A 197 -1.22 -8.19 -12.30
N HIS A 198 -1.80 -7.45 -11.36
CA HIS A 198 -2.01 -7.90 -9.99
C HIS A 198 -2.93 -9.13 -9.91
N GLU A 199 -4.00 -9.15 -10.69
CA GLU A 199 -4.92 -10.29 -10.79
C GLU A 199 -4.22 -11.54 -11.33
N MET A 200 -3.41 -11.39 -12.39
CA MET A 200 -2.64 -12.50 -12.98
C MET A 200 -1.62 -13.09 -12.00
N LEU A 201 -0.85 -12.23 -11.30
CA LEU A 201 0.14 -12.67 -10.32
C LEU A 201 -0.50 -13.40 -9.13
N THR A 202 -1.61 -12.87 -8.62
CA THR A 202 -2.35 -13.47 -7.50
C THR A 202 -2.96 -14.82 -7.89
N ALA A 203 -3.45 -14.96 -9.13
CA ALA A 203 -3.98 -16.22 -9.65
C ALA A 203 -2.90 -17.32 -9.77
N GLN A 204 -1.67 -16.96 -10.18
CA GLN A 204 -0.56 -17.91 -10.29
C GLN A 204 -0.05 -18.38 -8.92
N GLN A 205 -0.03 -17.51 -7.91
CA GLN A 205 0.34 -17.89 -6.54
C GLN A 205 -0.68 -18.86 -5.91
N SER A 206 -1.94 -18.80 -6.35
CA SER A 206 -3.02 -19.68 -5.88
C SER A 206 -3.00 -21.08 -6.52
N GLY A 207 -2.29 -21.26 -7.63
CA GLY A 207 -2.22 -22.52 -8.38
C GLY A 207 -1.09 -23.48 -7.96
N SER A 208 -0.29 -23.12 -6.95
CA SER A 208 0.84 -23.93 -6.44
C SER A 208 0.54 -24.76 -5.18
N THR A 209 -0.73 -24.97 -4.84
CA THR A 209 -1.12 -25.84 -3.70
C THR A 209 -1.33 -27.29 -4.12
#